data_AF-A0AAW4X2J6-F1
#
_entry.id   AF-A0AAW4X2J6-F1
#
_cell.length_a   1.000
_cell.length_b   1.000
_cell.length_c   1.000
_cell.angle_alpha   90.00
_cell.angle_beta   90.00
_cell.angle_gamma   90.00
#
_symmetry.space_group_name_H-M   'P 1'
#
loop_
_entity.id
_entity.type
_entity.pdbx_description
1 polymer ?
#
loop_
_entity_poly.entity_id
_entity_poly.type
_entity_poly.pdbx_seq_one_letter_code
_entity_poly.pdbx_strand_id
1 'polypeptide(L)' 'WANIFYDEQMTAALIDRLVHHSHLLVFPGDSHRIKNSLMKGAQNSL' A
#
# COMPACT_ATOMS: atom_id res chain seq x y z
N TRP A 1 9.57 1.49 7.52
CA TRP A 1 10.44 0.81 6.53
C TRP A 1 11.86 0.62 7.06
N ALA A 2 12.56 1.66 7.49
CA ALA A 2 13.90 1.52 8.10
C ALA A 2 13.95 0.51 9.28
N ASN A 3 12.92 0.47 10.14
CA ASN A 3 12.87 -0.50 11.26
C ASN A 3 12.65 -1.97 10.83
N ILE A 4 12.24 -2.22 9.57
CA ILE A 4 12.06 -3.56 9.01
C ILE A 4 13.32 -3.98 8.22
N PHE A 5 14.00 -3.01 7.60
CA PHE A 5 15.13 -3.23 6.69
C PHE A 5 16.47 -2.75 7.26
N TYR A 6 16.56 -2.56 8.58
CA TYR A 6 17.77 -2.21 9.36
C TYR A 6 18.48 -0.89 8.99
N ASP A 7 18.48 -0.44 7.73
CA ASP A 7 19.14 0.78 7.25
C ASP A 7 18.46 1.38 6.00
N GLU A 8 18.60 2.69 5.84
CA GLU A 8 18.05 3.50 4.73
C GLU A 8 18.69 3.11 3.40
N GLN A 9 20.00 2.81 3.38
CA GLN A 9 20.71 2.39 2.17
C GLN A 9 20.20 1.04 1.65
N MET A 10 19.93 0.09 2.56
CA MET A 10 19.37 -1.21 2.19
C MET A 10 17.95 -1.08 1.64
N THR A 11 17.15 -0.20 2.25
CA THR A 11 15.78 0.10 1.78
C THR A 11 15.81 0.68 0.36
N ALA A 12 16.70 1.64 0.10
CA ALA A 12 16.86 2.24 -1.23
C ALA A 12 17.29 1.21 -2.28
N ALA A 13 18.28 0.36 -1.98
CA ALA A 13 18.74 -0.68 -2.89
C ALA A 13 17.68 -1.75 -3.18
N LEU A 14 16.79 -2.03 -2.22
CA LEU A 14 15.67 -2.94 -2.45
C LEU A 14 14.61 -2.32 -3.36
N ILE A 15 14.22 -1.06 -3.09
CA ILE A 15 13.26 -0.32 -3.91
C ILE A 15 13.78 -0.19 -5.34
N ASP A 16 15.06 0.16 -5.51
CA ASP A 16 15.71 0.27 -6.81
C ASP A 16 15.57 -1.03 -7.63
N ARG A 17 15.96 -2.19 -7.05
CA ARG A 17 15.83 -3.51 -7.71
C ARG A 17 14.39 -3.87 -8.05
N LEU A 18 13.44 -3.58 -7.16
CA LEU A 18 12.01 -3.85 -7.39
C LEU A 18 11.48 -2.99 -8.53
N VAL A 19 11.73 -1.68 -8.48
CA VAL A 19 11.25 -0.73 -9.49
C VAL A 19 11.86 -1.02 -10.85
N HIS A 20 13.14 -1.38 -10.90
CA HIS A 20 13.87 -1.64 -12.15
C HIS A 20 13.26 -2.74 -13.03
N HIS A 21 12.55 -3.72 -12.46
CA HIS A 21 11.90 -4.80 -13.22
C HIS A 21 10.37 -4.83 -13.03
N SER A 22 9.80 -3.88 -12.29
CA SER A 22 8.36 -3.82 -12.07
C SER A 22 7.64 -3.00 -13.14
N HIS A 23 6.39 -3.38 -13.41
CA HIS A 23 5.45 -2.56 -14.17
C HIS A 23 4.47 -1.95 -13.16
N LEU A 24 4.54 -0.64 -12.95
CA LEU A 24 3.67 0.05 -12.00
C LEU A 24 2.27 0.19 -12.61
N LEU A 25 1.31 -0.57 -12.08
CA LEU A 25 -0.10 -0.47 -12.46
C LEU A 25 -0.83 0.38 -11.43
N VAL A 26 -1.19 1.60 -11.82
CA VAL A 26 -1.99 2.51 -10.98
C VAL A 26 -3.45 2.33 -11.35
N PHE A 27 -4.25 1.84 -10.40
CA PHE A 27 -5.69 1.71 -10.58
C PHE A 27 -6.37 3.01 -10.12
N PRO A 28 -7.03 3.76 -11.02
CA PRO A 28 -7.86 4.88 -10.62
C PRO A 28 -9.16 4.37 -9.99
N GLY A 29 -9.55 4.98 -8.87
CA GLY A 29 -10.80 4.68 -8.18
C GLY A 29 -10.60 4.33 -6.70
N ASP A 30 -11.68 4.48 -5.92
CA ASP A 30 -11.61 4.21 -4.48
C ASP A 30 -11.52 2.72 -4.18
N SER A 31 -10.85 2.38 -3.09
CA SER A 31 -10.78 1.01 -2.59
C SER A 31 -12.17 0.45 -2.28
N HIS A 32 -12.55 -0.62 -2.98
CA HIS A 32 -13.76 -1.39 -2.68
C HIS A 32 -13.82 -1.88 -1.23
N ARG A 33 -12.67 -2.23 -0.64
CA ARG A 33 -12.58 -2.63 0.78
C ARG A 33 -12.95 -1.47 1.69
N ILE A 34 -12.47 -0.26 1.38
CA ILE A 34 -12.79 0.95 2.15
C ILE A 34 -14.30 1.25 2.02
N LYS A 35 -14.84 1.30 0.79
CA LYS A 35 -16.28 1.51 0.55
C LYS A 35 -17.15 0.51 1.32
N ASN A 36 -16.81 -0.78 1.27
CA ASN A 36 -17.54 -1.82 1.99
C ASN A 36 -17.38 -1.72 3.52
N SER A 37 -16.20 -1.32 4.01
CA SER A 37 -15.98 -1.11 5.45
C SER A 37 -16.72 0.12 5.99
N LEU A 38 -16.82 1.19 5.21
CA LEU A 38 -17.58 2.40 5.57
C LEU A 38 -19.07 2.10 5.62
N MET A 39 -19.60 1.32 4.66
CA MET A 39 -20.98 0.84 4.71
C MET A 39 -21.26 0.00 5.96
N LYS A 40 -20.37 -0.93 6.30
CA LYS A 40 -20.52 -1.75 7.53
C LYS A 40 -20.35 -0.95 8.82
N GLY A 41 -19.42 0.01 8.85
CA GLY A 41 -19.23 0.89 10.00
C GLY A 41 -20.43 1.81 10.24
N ALA A 42 -21.03 2.35 9.17
CA ALA A 42 -22.26 3.13 9.25
C ALA A 42 -23.46 2.27 9.70
N GLN A 43 -23.56 1.02 9.23
CA GLN A 43 -24.65 0.11 9.60
C GLN A 43 -24.54 -0.43 11.04
N ASN A 44 -23.34 -0.48 11.62
CA ASN A 44 -23.11 -0.83 13.03
C ASN A 44 -23.33 0.34 14.01
N SER A 45 -23.71 1.52 13.52
CA SER A 45 -23.92 2.74 14.30
C SER A 45 -25.42 3.12 14.42
N LEU A 46 -26.32 2.25 13.95
CA LEU A 46 -27.78 2.32 14.09
C LEU A 46 -28.27 1.17 14.97
#